data_AF-A0AAN6WT64-F1
#
_entry.id   AF-A0AAN6WT64-F1
#
_cell.length_a   1.000
_cell.length_b   1.000
_cell.length_c   1.000
_cell.angle_alpha   90.00
_cell.angle_beta   90.00
_cell.angle_gamma   90.00
#
_symmetry.space_group_name_H-M   'P 1'
#
loop_
_entity.id
_entity.type
_entity.pdbx_description
1 polymer ?
#
loop_
_entity_poly.entity_id
_entity_poly.type
_entity_poly.pdbx_seq_one_letter_code
_entity_poly.pdbx_strand_id
1 'polypeptide(L)'
;MKTQSILTAFGSILLLAVQSASAGCYSSGDVWPNTESARQFVQDACFNNGGMFTGNYAAGQTKSMCPKSGGKGLLFQVQNMGGGTADLDNQECYNRLTNEIFGCGRGGETVFGGWRYRADPGNC
;
A
#
# COMPACT_ATOMS: atom_id res chain seq x y z
N MET A 1 -5.48 -64.93 -5.19
CA MET A 1 -4.80 -63.72 -5.69
C MET A 1 -5.53 -63.20 -6.93
N LYS A 2 -6.20 -62.05 -6.82
CA LYS A 2 -6.53 -61.14 -7.93
C LYS A 2 -6.51 -59.71 -7.38
N THR A 3 -5.53 -58.95 -7.83
CA THR A 3 -5.25 -57.55 -7.48
C THR A 3 -5.93 -56.60 -8.46
N GLN A 4 -5.91 -55.30 -8.13
CA GLN A 4 -6.13 -54.09 -8.97
C GLN A 4 -7.54 -53.49 -8.89
N SER A 5 -7.76 -52.18 -8.71
CA SER A 5 -6.88 -51.01 -8.55
C SER A 5 -7.72 -49.89 -7.90
N ILE A 6 -7.19 -49.23 -6.86
CA ILE A 6 -7.81 -48.04 -6.27
C ILE A 6 -7.26 -46.84 -7.04
N LEU A 7 -8.11 -46.20 -7.85
CA LEU A 7 -7.79 -44.92 -8.49
C LEU A 7 -7.99 -43.81 -7.46
N THR A 8 -6.90 -43.38 -6.82
CA THR A 8 -6.82 -42.14 -6.05
C THR A 8 -6.86 -40.95 -7.02
N ALA A 9 -8.01 -40.30 -7.12
CA ALA A 9 -8.12 -39.00 -7.76
C ALA A 9 -7.51 -37.94 -6.83
N PHE A 10 -6.29 -37.48 -7.15
CA PHE A 10 -5.70 -36.31 -6.50
C PHE A 10 -6.41 -35.06 -7.03
N GLY A 11 -7.35 -34.53 -6.24
CA GLY A 11 -7.96 -33.24 -6.49
C GLY A 11 -6.93 -32.13 -6.32
N SER A 12 -6.58 -31.44 -7.41
CA SER A 12 -5.76 -30.23 -7.37
C SER A 12 -6.56 -29.11 -6.74
N ILE A 13 -6.38 -28.89 -5.44
CA ILE A 13 -6.87 -27.70 -4.75
C ILE A 13 -5.92 -26.55 -5.12
N LEU A 14 -6.37 -25.70 -6.04
CA LEU A 14 -5.71 -24.42 -6.34
C LEU A 14 -5.89 -23.53 -5.10
N LEU A 15 -4.86 -23.47 -4.24
CA LEU A 15 -4.79 -22.54 -3.12
C LEU A 15 -4.70 -21.11 -3.67
N LEU A 16 -5.85 -20.47 -3.86
CA LEU A 16 -5.94 -19.03 -4.01
C LEU A 16 -5.48 -18.44 -2.67
N ALA A 17 -4.23 -17.97 -2.61
CA ALA A 17 -3.76 -17.19 -1.49
C ALA A 17 -4.63 -15.93 -1.39
N VAL A 18 -5.60 -15.96 -0.47
CA VAL A 18 -6.40 -14.79 -0.14
C VAL A 18 -5.43 -13.81 0.52
N GLN A 19 -4.94 -12.85 -0.27
CA GLN A 19 -4.16 -11.75 0.27
C GLN A 19 -5.12 -10.91 1.13
N SER A 20 -5.10 -11.17 2.44
CA SER A 20 -5.86 -10.41 3.42
C SER A 20 -5.41 -8.95 3.35
N ALA A 21 -6.34 -8.04 3.00
CA ALA A 21 -6.11 -6.63 3.19
C ALA A 21 -6.03 -6.37 4.70
N SER A 22 -4.87 -5.92 5.18
CA SER A 22 -4.69 -5.46 6.56
C SER A 22 -4.62 -3.95 6.52
N ALA A 23 -5.68 -3.28 6.98
CA ALA A 23 -5.75 -1.83 7.10
C ALA A 23 -5.81 -1.46 8.59
N GLY A 24 -4.97 -0.53 9.02
CA GLY A 24 -4.91 -0.08 10.40
C GLY A 24 -4.78 1.44 10.48
N CYS A 25 -5.79 2.10 11.04
CA CYS A 25 -5.66 3.48 11.47
C CYS A 25 -4.85 3.56 12.77
N TYR A 26 -3.98 4.56 12.88
CA TYR A 26 -3.24 4.78 14.11
C TYR A 26 -4.15 5.32 15.22
N SER A 27 -4.00 4.79 16.43
CA SER A 27 -4.75 5.22 17.62
C SER A 27 -4.14 6.44 18.33
N SER A 28 -2.90 6.79 17.99
CA SER A 28 -2.11 7.89 18.57
C SER A 28 -1.27 8.56 17.50
N GLY A 29 -0.61 9.67 17.83
CA GLY A 29 0.15 10.49 16.88
C GLY A 29 -0.56 11.79 16.55
N ASP A 30 -0.04 12.54 15.60
CA ASP A 30 -0.65 13.80 15.19
C ASP A 30 -1.94 13.57 14.40
N VAL A 31 -2.77 14.60 14.32
CA VAL A 31 -3.91 14.66 13.40
C VAL A 31 -3.51 15.35 12.12
N TRP A 32 -4.18 15.04 11.02
CA TRP A 32 -3.97 15.74 9.75
C TRP A 32 -4.22 17.25 9.93
N PRO A 33 -3.24 18.11 9.61
CA PRO A 33 -3.45 19.56 9.68
C PRO A 33 -4.39 20.05 8.58
N ASN A 34 -4.32 19.42 7.40
CA ASN A 34 -5.21 19.65 6.27
C ASN A 34 -5.16 18.42 5.34
N THR A 35 -6.26 17.67 5.25
CA THR A 35 -6.36 16.45 4.43
C THR A 35 -6.34 16.73 2.93
N GLU A 36 -6.85 17.89 2.51
CA GLU A 36 -6.85 18.31 1.10
C GLU A 36 -5.43 18.65 0.61
N SER A 37 -4.64 19.35 1.43
CA SER A 37 -3.22 19.56 1.14
C SER A 37 -2.44 18.24 1.10
N ALA A 38 -2.71 17.33 2.04
CA ALA A 38 -2.12 15.99 2.04
C ALA A 38 -2.44 15.23 0.74
N ARG A 39 -3.70 15.27 0.30
CA ARG A 39 -4.16 14.67 -0.96
C ARG A 39 -3.46 15.26 -2.17
N GLN A 40 -3.28 16.58 -2.21
CA GLN A 40 -2.59 17.24 -3.32
C GLN A 40 -1.15 16.76 -3.46
N PHE A 41 -0.42 16.61 -2.35
CA PHE A 41 0.94 16.04 -2.40
C PHE A 41 0.93 14.62 -2.93
N VAL A 42 -0.02 13.79 -2.49
CA VAL A 42 -0.18 12.42 -3.02
C VAL A 42 -0.52 12.42 -4.50
N GLN A 43 -1.40 13.32 -4.96
CA GLN A 43 -1.72 13.48 -6.37
C GLN A 43 -0.47 13.81 -7.18
N ASP A 44 0.32 14.80 -6.74
CA ASP A 44 1.56 15.17 -7.42
C ASP A 44 2.56 14.01 -7.41
N ALA A 45 2.67 13.28 -6.29
CA ALA A 45 3.57 12.15 -6.14
C ALA A 45 3.18 10.91 -6.95
N CYS A 46 1.90 10.72 -7.26
CA CYS A 46 1.43 9.60 -8.08
C CYS A 46 1.28 9.94 -9.56
N PHE A 47 1.10 11.21 -9.96
CA PHE A 47 0.81 11.56 -11.35
C PHE A 47 1.86 12.45 -12.03
N ASN A 48 2.50 13.39 -11.32
CA ASN A 48 3.37 14.38 -11.97
C ASN A 48 4.75 13.79 -12.29
N ASN A 49 5.29 14.12 -13.48
CA ASN A 49 6.62 13.71 -13.95
C ASN A 49 6.88 12.19 -13.84
N GLY A 50 5.87 11.37 -14.14
CA GLY A 50 5.96 9.91 -14.02
C GLY A 50 5.75 9.37 -12.61
N GLY A 51 5.40 10.25 -11.67
CA GLY A 51 5.03 9.96 -10.28
C GLY A 51 6.17 9.36 -9.46
N MET A 52 6.62 10.06 -8.43
CA MET A 52 7.68 9.55 -7.54
C MET A 52 7.31 8.22 -6.86
N PHE A 53 6.02 7.93 -6.70
CA PHE A 53 5.53 6.69 -6.10
C PHE A 53 5.08 5.64 -7.10
N THR A 54 5.06 5.93 -8.40
CA THR A 54 4.58 5.00 -9.41
C THR A 54 5.74 4.38 -10.19
N GLY A 55 5.41 3.49 -11.13
CA GLY A 55 6.39 2.79 -11.93
C GLY A 55 7.02 1.62 -11.19
N ASN A 56 8.18 1.16 -11.68
CA ASN A 56 8.84 -0.03 -11.15
C ASN A 56 9.39 0.15 -9.72
N TYR A 57 9.24 -0.93 -8.95
CA TYR A 57 9.86 -1.18 -7.67
C TYR A 57 10.56 -2.53 -7.68
N ALA A 58 11.81 -2.58 -7.23
CA ALA A 58 12.44 -3.85 -6.88
C ALA A 58 11.71 -4.52 -5.70
N ALA A 59 11.93 -5.82 -5.50
CA ALA A 59 11.41 -6.54 -4.34
C ALA A 59 11.85 -5.85 -3.04
N GLY A 60 10.91 -5.56 -2.14
CA GLY A 60 11.17 -4.90 -0.86
C GLY A 60 11.44 -3.40 -0.94
N GLN A 61 11.52 -2.80 -2.14
CA GLN A 61 11.84 -1.38 -2.30
C GLN A 61 10.75 -0.50 -1.68
N THR A 62 11.17 0.52 -0.94
CA THR A 62 10.32 1.58 -0.41
C THR A 62 10.67 2.90 -1.10
N LYS A 63 9.65 3.64 -1.51
CA LYS A 63 9.77 5.07 -1.87
C LYS A 63 9.01 5.88 -0.82
N SER A 64 9.55 7.03 -0.45
CA SER A 64 8.95 7.89 0.59
C SER A 64 9.10 9.36 0.26
N MET A 65 8.17 10.17 0.77
CA MET A 65 8.29 11.64 0.76
C MET A 65 7.88 12.22 2.11
N CYS A 66 8.35 13.43 2.36
CA CYS A 66 7.89 14.23 3.49
C CYS A 66 7.67 15.71 3.13
N PRO A 67 6.56 16.05 2.46
CA PRO A 67 6.13 17.43 2.32
C PRO A 67 5.72 18.04 3.67
N LYS A 68 5.71 19.37 3.75
CA LYS A 68 5.28 20.11 4.94
C LYS A 68 3.92 20.76 4.70
N SER A 69 3.02 20.66 5.69
CA SER A 69 1.75 21.40 5.74
C SER A 69 1.36 21.68 7.18
N GLY A 70 0.77 22.85 7.45
CA GLY A 70 0.35 23.26 8.79
C GLY A 70 1.45 23.17 9.86
N GLY A 71 2.71 23.39 9.47
CA GLY A 71 3.87 23.31 10.37
C GLY A 71 4.34 21.89 10.70
N LYS A 72 3.76 20.85 10.10
CA LYS A 72 4.12 19.44 10.31
C LYS A 72 4.70 18.83 9.04
N GLY A 73 5.63 17.88 9.20
CA GLY A 73 6.01 16.97 8.12
C GLY A 73 4.92 15.91 7.94
N LEU A 74 4.59 15.57 6.70
CA LEU A 74 3.59 14.53 6.40
C LEU A 74 4.30 13.36 5.73
N LEU A 75 4.44 12.24 6.44
CA LEU A 75 5.13 11.07 5.90
C LEU A 75 4.17 10.31 4.98
N PHE A 76 4.62 10.06 3.76
CA PHE A 76 3.96 9.12 2.86
C PHE A 76 4.99 8.09 2.41
N GLN A 77 4.62 6.81 2.44
CA GLN A 77 5.47 5.71 1.99
C GLN A 77 4.69 4.70 1.20
N VAL A 78 5.34 4.16 0.17
CA VAL A 78 4.87 3.03 -0.60
C VAL A 78 5.98 2.00 -0.69
N GLN A 79 5.66 0.74 -0.43
CA GLN A 79 6.63 -0.36 -0.46
C GLN A 79 6.09 -1.55 -1.24
N ASN A 80 6.92 -2.12 -2.11
CA ASN A 80 6.68 -3.42 -2.73
C ASN A 80 7.01 -4.53 -1.73
N MET A 81 6.00 -5.23 -1.23
CA MET A 81 6.13 -6.35 -0.30
C MET A 81 6.29 -7.70 -1.00
N GLY A 82 6.23 -7.72 -2.33
CA GLY A 82 6.40 -8.92 -3.15
C GLY A 82 7.86 -9.39 -3.25
N GLY A 83 8.04 -10.64 -3.66
CA GLY A 83 9.36 -11.27 -3.85
C GLY A 83 10.05 -10.93 -5.18
N GLY A 84 9.45 -10.10 -6.02
CA GLY A 84 9.97 -9.71 -7.33
C GLY A 84 9.71 -8.25 -7.65
N THR A 85 10.20 -7.80 -8.81
CA THR A 85 9.90 -6.46 -9.31
C THR A 85 8.41 -6.34 -9.64
N ALA A 86 7.80 -5.24 -9.21
CA ALA A 86 6.41 -4.91 -9.51
C ALA A 86 6.30 -3.47 -9.98
N ASP A 87 5.28 -3.18 -10.78
CA ASP A 87 4.96 -1.84 -11.27
C ASP A 87 3.70 -1.34 -10.55
N LEU A 88 3.76 -0.13 -9.99
CA LEU A 88 2.61 0.47 -9.32
C LEU A 88 1.94 1.51 -10.23
N ASP A 89 0.65 1.29 -10.47
CA ASP A 89 -0.21 2.19 -11.23
C ASP A 89 -0.54 3.48 -10.46
N ASN A 90 -0.71 4.58 -11.20
CA ASN A 90 -1.00 5.90 -10.65
C ASN A 90 -2.31 5.97 -9.88
N GLN A 91 -3.35 5.31 -10.38
CA GLN A 91 -4.68 5.33 -9.78
C GLN A 91 -4.70 4.54 -8.46
N GLU A 92 -4.07 3.36 -8.40
CA GLU A 92 -3.93 2.60 -7.17
C GLU A 92 -3.06 3.36 -6.15
N CYS A 93 -1.92 3.90 -6.56
CA CYS A 93 -1.08 4.77 -5.72
C CYS A 93 -1.92 5.87 -5.05
N TYR A 94 -2.67 6.62 -5.85
CA TYR A 94 -3.45 7.74 -5.38
C TYR A 94 -4.61 7.30 -4.49
N ASN A 95 -5.39 6.31 -4.92
CA ASN A 95 -6.57 5.84 -4.19
C ASN A 95 -6.18 5.28 -2.83
N ARG A 96 -5.10 4.48 -2.76
CA ARG A 96 -4.68 3.81 -1.53
C ARG A 96 -4.14 4.81 -0.51
N LEU A 97 -3.26 5.71 -0.90
CA LEU A 97 -2.76 6.76 0.00
C LEU A 97 -3.86 7.75 0.41
N THR A 98 -4.80 8.07 -0.49
CA THR A 98 -5.95 8.93 -0.16
C THR A 98 -6.88 8.25 0.84
N ASN A 99 -7.08 6.93 0.75
CA ASN A 99 -7.86 6.19 1.75
C ASN A 99 -7.23 6.30 3.15
N GLU A 100 -5.90 6.28 3.28
CA GLU A 100 -5.26 6.49 4.58
C GLU A 100 -5.47 7.93 5.10
N ILE A 101 -5.42 8.94 4.22
CA ILE A 101 -5.62 10.35 4.60
C ILE A 101 -7.04 10.61 5.11
N PHE A 102 -8.06 10.15 4.37
CA PHE A 102 -9.47 10.47 4.69
C PHE A 102 -10.14 9.42 5.57
N GLY A 103 -9.66 8.18 5.54
CA GLY A 103 -10.17 7.08 6.35
C GLY A 103 -9.61 7.08 7.77
N CYS A 104 -8.41 7.64 7.98
CA CYS A 104 -7.75 7.64 9.28
C CYS A 104 -7.35 9.05 9.72
N GLY A 105 -8.05 9.59 10.72
CA GLY A 105 -7.83 10.97 11.20
C GLY A 105 -6.43 11.27 11.77
N ARG A 106 -5.66 10.22 12.12
CA ARG A 106 -4.27 10.29 12.60
C ARG A 106 -3.28 9.60 11.67
N GLY A 107 -3.69 9.35 10.44
CA GLY A 107 -2.94 8.50 9.53
C GLY A 107 -3.12 7.01 9.81
N GLY A 108 -2.56 6.21 8.92
CA GLY A 108 -2.74 4.78 8.90
C GLY A 108 -1.84 4.11 7.89
N GLU A 109 -1.99 2.80 7.85
CA GLU A 109 -1.31 1.95 6.91
C GLU A 109 -2.18 0.79 6.46
N THR A 110 -2.13 0.52 5.15
CA THR A 110 -2.78 -0.64 4.56
C THR A 110 -1.80 -1.45 3.73
N VAL A 111 -1.87 -2.78 3.88
CA VAL A 111 -1.29 -3.72 2.92
C VAL A 111 -2.38 -4.23 2.00
N PHE A 112 -2.21 -4.05 0.69
CA PHE A 112 -3.13 -4.52 -0.35
C PHE A 112 -2.36 -4.94 -1.59
N GLY A 113 -2.70 -6.10 -2.16
CA GLY A 113 -2.16 -6.53 -3.46
C GLY A 113 -0.64 -6.67 -3.53
N GLY A 114 0.04 -6.96 -2.41
CA GLY A 114 1.50 -7.02 -2.34
C GLY A 114 2.18 -5.66 -2.16
N TRP A 115 1.42 -4.60 -1.90
CA TRP A 115 1.92 -3.26 -1.63
C TRP A 115 1.56 -2.82 -0.21
N ARG A 116 2.44 -2.05 0.42
CA ARG A 116 2.18 -1.38 1.69
C ARG A 116 2.11 0.13 1.44
N TYR A 117 1.00 0.74 1.84
CA TYR A 117 0.72 2.17 1.71
C TYR A 117 0.60 2.77 3.10
N ARG A 118 1.43 3.77 3.40
CA ARG A 118 1.46 4.43 4.71
C ARG A 118 1.32 5.93 4.54
N ALA A 119 0.45 6.54 5.34
CA ALA A 119 0.30 7.99 5.43
C ALA A 119 0.23 8.39 6.91
N ASP A 120 1.17 9.22 7.37
CA ASP A 120 1.37 9.51 8.80
C ASP A 120 1.68 11.01 9.01
N PRO A 121 0.74 11.81 9.55
CA PRO A 121 0.99 13.21 9.85
C PRO A 121 1.96 13.33 11.03
N GLY A 122 2.93 14.23 10.93
CA GLY A 122 3.85 14.56 12.01
C GLY A 122 5.02 13.59 12.21
N ASN A 123 5.15 12.56 11.39
CA ASN A 123 6.20 11.53 11.54
C ASN A 123 7.34 11.65 10.53
N CYS A 124 7.79 12.89 10.35
CA CYS A 124 9.07 13.25 9.76
C CYS A 124 9.76 14.26 10.68
#